data_AF-A0A350PIU7-F1
#
_entry.id   AF-A0A350PIU7-F1
#
_cell.length_a   1.000
_cell.length_b   1.000
_cell.length_c   1.000
_cell.angle_alpha   90.00
_cell.angle_beta   90.00
_cell.angle_gamma   90.00
#
_symmetry.space_group_name_H-M   'P 1'
#
loop_
_entity.id
_entity.type
_entity.pdbx_description
1 polymer ?
#
loop_
_entity_poly.entity_id
_entity_poly.type
_entity_poly.pdbx_seq_one_letter_code
_entity_poly.pdbx_strand_id
1 'polypeptide(L)'
;YRRQDVELIVKELRESGGSEDIDEDDSEILHNVLELSNMRVKESMIPRIDIEAVDKSTPIADVLNTMIESGHSKLPVYRDSIDD
;
A
#
# COMPACT_ATOMS: atom_id res chain seq x y z
N TYR A 1 -3.58 16.11 -20.26
CA TYR A 1 -2.97 14.94 -20.93
C TYR A 1 -3.67 13.69 -20.44
N ARG A 2 -3.97 12.73 -21.32
CA ARG A 2 -4.49 11.42 -20.92
C ARG A 2 -3.33 10.57 -20.39
N ARG A 3 -3.55 9.68 -19.43
CA ARG A 3 -2.51 8.78 -18.86
C ARG A 3 -1.73 8.03 -19.95
N GLN A 4 -2.44 7.55 -20.98
CA GLN A 4 -1.84 6.90 -22.14
C GLN A 4 -0.81 7.78 -22.85
N ASP A 5 -1.01 9.10 -22.87
CA ASP A 5 -0.05 10.04 -23.44
C ASP A 5 1.23 10.11 -22.58
N VAL A 6 1.08 10.05 -21.25
CA VAL A 6 2.22 10.07 -20.29
C VAL A 6 3.03 8.78 -20.37
N GLU A 7 2.37 7.62 -20.40
CA GLU A 7 3.04 6.32 -20.54
C GLU A 7 3.78 6.20 -21.88
N LEU A 8 3.19 6.72 -22.96
CA LEU A 8 3.82 6.74 -24.27
C LEU A 8 5.08 7.61 -24.27
N ILE A 9 5.02 8.82 -23.68
CA ILE A 9 6.18 9.72 -23.57
C ILE A 9 7.31 9.07 -22.76
N VAL A 10 7.00 8.46 -21.61
CA VAL A 10 7.98 7.78 -20.76
C VAL A 10 8.63 6.61 -21.51
N LYS A 11 7.85 5.85 -22.25
CA LYS A 11 8.35 4.74 -23.08
C LYS A 11 9.26 5.23 -24.21
N GLU A 12 8.86 6.27 -24.93
CA GLU A 12 9.67 6.87 -25.99
C GLU A 12 10.98 7.45 -25.44
N LEU A 13 10.98 8.08 -24.25
CA LEU A 13 12.18 8.59 -23.60
C LEU A 13 13.18 7.48 -23.24
N ARG A 14 12.71 6.29 -22.81
CA ARG A 14 13.57 5.11 -22.59
C ARG A 14 14.14 4.55 -23.89
N GLU A 15 13.32 4.42 -24.94
CA GLU A 15 13.73 3.81 -26.21
C GLU A 15 14.67 4.70 -27.05
N SER A 16 14.53 6.04 -26.92
CA SER A 16 15.30 7.02 -27.69
C SER A 16 16.70 7.31 -27.13
N GLY A 17 17.08 6.69 -26.00
CA GLY A 17 18.41 6.87 -25.40
C GLY A 17 18.65 8.27 -24.82
N GLY A 18 17.60 9.08 -24.61
CA GLY A 18 17.65 10.34 -23.85
C GLY A 18 17.79 10.14 -22.34
N SER A 19 18.29 8.97 -21.92
CA SER A 19 18.21 8.37 -20.60
C SER A 19 19.30 8.84 -19.62
N GLU A 20 19.77 10.08 -19.72
CA GLU A 20 20.60 10.65 -18.64
C GLU A 20 19.74 11.16 -17.48
N ASP A 21 18.44 11.43 -17.69
CA ASP A 21 17.55 12.01 -16.68
C ASP A 21 16.57 11.03 -16.00
N ILE A 22 16.36 9.82 -16.52
CA ILE A 22 15.46 8.80 -15.92
C ILE A 22 16.13 7.43 -16.04
N ASP A 23 16.53 6.87 -14.90
CA ASP A 23 17.07 5.52 -14.82
C ASP A 23 15.95 4.46 -14.74
N GLU A 24 16.35 3.19 -14.61
CA GLU A 24 15.40 2.06 -14.55
C GLU A 24 14.56 2.08 -13.27
N ASP A 25 15.16 2.47 -12.15
CA ASP A 25 14.50 2.54 -10.84
C ASP A 25 13.43 3.65 -10.83
N ASP A 26 13.78 4.83 -11.34
CA ASP A 26 12.86 5.96 -11.49
C ASP A 26 11.69 5.63 -12.43
N SER A 27 11.95 4.89 -13.51
CA SER A 27 10.92 4.41 -14.41
C SER A 27 9.97 3.41 -13.74
N GLU A 28 10.49 2.52 -12.89
CA GLU A 28 9.68 1.56 -12.15
C GLU A 28 8.80 2.27 -11.10
N ILE A 29 9.37 3.23 -10.37
CA ILE A 29 8.64 4.07 -9.42
C ILE A 29 7.51 4.84 -10.14
N LEU A 30 7.80 5.46 -11.28
CA LEU A 30 6.80 6.21 -12.05
C LEU A 30 5.66 5.30 -12.53
N HIS A 31 5.99 4.10 -13.04
CA HIS A 31 5.01 3.10 -13.41
C HIS A 31 4.12 2.70 -12.22
N ASN A 32 4.73 2.42 -11.07
CA ASN A 32 4.01 2.03 -9.85
C ASN A 32 3.08 3.14 -9.33
N VAL A 33 3.49 4.41 -9.45
CA VAL A 33 2.64 5.57 -9.08
C VAL A 33 1.44 5.69 -10.01
N LEU A 34 1.63 5.50 -11.32
CA LEU A 34 0.53 5.53 -12.29
C LEU A 34 -0.46 4.38 -12.07
N GLU A 35 0.03 3.17 -11.77
CA GLU A 35 -0.81 2.02 -11.43
C GLU A 35 -1.57 2.25 -10.11
N LEU A 36 -0.91 2.75 -9.07
CA LEU A 36 -1.51 3.07 -7.77
C LEU A 36 -2.70 4.03 -7.91
N SER A 37 -2.63 4.99 -8.84
CA SER A 37 -3.71 5.96 -9.07
C SER A 37 -5.03 5.32 -9.54
N ASN A 38 -4.97 4.12 -10.14
CA ASN A 38 -6.14 3.38 -10.61
C ASN A 38 -6.53 2.23 -9.68
N MET A 39 -5.67 1.88 -8.72
CA MET A 39 -5.92 0.80 -7.78
C MET A 39 -7.00 1.21 -6.78
N ARG A 40 -8.04 0.39 -6.65
CA ARG A 40 -9.07 0.55 -5.64
C ARG A 40 -8.50 0.14 -4.28
N VAL A 41 -8.95 0.80 -3.22
CA VAL A 41 -8.53 0.49 -1.83
C VAL A 41 -8.64 -1.01 -1.51
N LYS A 42 -9.71 -1.65 -1.97
CA LYS A 42 -9.96 -3.09 -1.75
C LYS A 42 -8.90 -4.02 -2.34
N GLU A 43 -8.12 -3.55 -3.31
CA GLU A 43 -7.08 -4.33 -4.00
C GLU A 43 -5.75 -4.31 -3.23
N SER A 44 -5.58 -3.37 -2.29
CA SER A 44 -4.38 -3.23 -1.46
C SER A 44 -4.62 -3.49 0.04
N MET A 45 -5.87 -3.53 0.49
CA MET A 45 -6.19 -3.73 1.90
C MET A 45 -6.00 -5.19 2.33
N ILE A 46 -5.74 -5.42 3.63
CA ILE A 46 -5.83 -6.74 4.22
C ILE A 46 -7.32 -7.10 4.42
N PRO A 47 -7.79 -8.30 4.00
CA PRO A 47 -9.17 -8.73 4.21
C PRO A 47 -9.50 -8.75 5.71
N ARG A 48 -10.72 -8.32 6.08
CA ARG A 48 -11.13 -8.17 7.49
C ARG A 48 -10.93 -9.44 8.32
N ILE A 49 -11.19 -10.61 7.73
CA ILE A 49 -11.03 -11.92 8.38
C ILE A 49 -9.56 -12.25 8.73
N ASP A 50 -8.61 -11.60 8.08
CA ASP A 50 -7.17 -11.81 8.23
C ASP A 50 -6.51 -10.69 9.05
N ILE A 51 -7.27 -9.72 9.57
CA ILE A 51 -6.75 -8.63 10.38
C ILE A 51 -6.55 -9.10 11.82
N GLU A 52 -5.35 -8.89 12.36
CA GLU A 52 -5.11 -8.97 13.79
C GLU A 52 -5.58 -7.69 14.48
N ALA A 53 -6.62 -7.80 15.29
CA ALA A 53 -7.25 -6.69 15.99
C ALA A 53 -7.50 -7.04 17.47
N VAL A 54 -7.62 -6.01 18.31
CA VAL A 54 -7.87 -6.16 19.76
C VAL A 54 -9.21 -5.56 20.15
N ASP A 55 -9.87 -6.14 21.16
CA ASP A 55 -11.10 -5.58 21.71
C ASP A 55 -10.79 -4.33 22.54
N LYS A 56 -11.70 -3.35 22.54
CA LYS A 56 -11.56 -2.12 23.34
C LYS A 56 -11.31 -2.38 24.83
N SER A 57 -11.84 -3.47 25.37
CA SER A 57 -11.71 -3.86 26.77
C SER A 57 -10.46 -4.67 27.08
N THR A 58 -9.67 -5.05 26.06
CA THR A 58 -8.42 -5.79 26.25
C THR A 58 -7.45 -4.98 27.14
N PRO A 59 -6.94 -5.58 28.23
CA PRO A 59 -5.94 -4.93 29.08
C PRO A 59 -4.69 -4.52 28.30
N ILE A 60 -4.10 -3.38 28.65
CA ILE A 60 -2.96 -2.82 27.93
C ILE A 60 -1.75 -3.77 27.87
N ALA A 61 -1.57 -4.61 28.90
CA ALA A 61 -0.50 -5.61 28.94
C ALA A 61 -0.68 -6.66 27.83
N ASP A 62 -1.91 -7.10 27.59
CA ASP A 62 -2.22 -8.09 26.56
C ASP A 62 -2.12 -7.47 25.17
N VAL A 63 -2.53 -6.21 25.00
CA VAL A 63 -2.33 -5.45 23.75
C VAL A 63 -0.84 -5.34 23.39
N LEU A 64 0.03 -5.09 24.38
CA LEU A 64 1.48 -5.03 24.17
C LEU A 64 2.03 -6.38 23.69
N ASN A 65 1.58 -7.49 24.30
CA ASN A 65 1.98 -8.83 23.89
C ASN A 65 1.56 -9.10 22.44
N THR A 66 0.30 -8.83 22.07
CA THR A 66 -0.17 -8.97 20.69
C THR A 66 0.63 -8.12 19.71
N MET A 67 1.00 -6.90 20.08
CA MET A 67 1.80 -6.01 19.23
C MET A 67 3.22 -6.53 18.99
N ILE A 68 3.83 -7.15 20.01
CA ILE A 68 5.16 -7.77 19.90
C ILE A 68 5.11 -9.05 19.07
N GLU A 69 4.09 -9.90 19.31
CA GLU A 69 3.93 -11.18 18.61
C GLU A 69 3.61 -11.00 17.12
N SER A 70 2.73 -10.04 16.80
CA SER A 70 2.36 -9.69 15.42
C SER A 70 3.48 -9.00 14.64
N GLY A 71 4.37 -8.29 15.35
CA GLY A 71 5.36 -7.40 14.74
C GLY A 71 4.75 -6.17 14.07
N HIS A 72 3.46 -5.90 14.27
CA HIS A 72 2.77 -4.77 13.65
C HIS A 72 2.98 -3.48 14.44
N SER A 73 3.20 -2.37 13.74
CA SER A 73 3.36 -1.05 14.37
C SER A 73 2.05 -0.45 14.88
N LYS A 74 0.91 -1.00 14.44
CA LYS A 74 -0.45 -0.56 14.80
C LYS A 74 -1.38 -1.76 14.80
N LEU A 75 -2.33 -1.78 15.73
CA LEU A 75 -3.41 -2.76 15.79
C LEU A 75 -4.75 -2.03 15.72
N PRO A 76 -5.67 -2.47 14.83
CA PRO A 76 -7.05 -2.01 14.87
C PRO A 76 -7.72 -2.39 16.19
N VAL A 77 -8.57 -1.49 16.70
CA VAL A 77 -9.35 -1.71 17.91
C VAL A 77 -10.82 -1.73 17.55
N TYR A 78 -11.52 -2.82 17.89
CA TYR A 78 -12.96 -2.94 17.67
C TYR A 78 -13.73 -2.88 18.99
N ARG A 79 -15.06 -2.78 18.89
CA ARG A 79 -15.97 -2.87 20.02
C ARG A 79 -17.09 -3.83 19.64
N ASP A 80 -17.44 -4.73 20.53
CA ASP A 80 -18.52 -5.72 20.40
C ASP A 80 -18.23 -6.81 19.34
N SER A 81 -17.96 -6.43 18.09
CA SER A 81 -17.56 -7.32 17.00
C SER A 81 -16.53 -6.65 16.10
N ILE A 82 -15.61 -7.44 15.53
CA ILE A 82 -14.71 -6.96 14.47
C ILE A 82 -15.46 -6.61 13.17
N ASP A 83 -16.67 -7.15 13.04
CA ASP A 83 -17.54 -6.90 11.89
C ASP A 83 -18.40 -5.63 12.01
N ASP A 84 -18.54 -5.09 13.23
CA ASP A 84 -19.27 -3.85 13.50
C ASP A 84 -18.41 -2.59 13.28
#